data_AF-A0A832K1T5-F1
#
_entry.id   AF-A0A832K1T5-F1
#
_cell.length_a   1.000
_cell.length_b   1.000
_cell.length_c   1.000
_cell.angle_alpha   90.00
_cell.angle_beta   90.00
_cell.angle_gamma   90.00
#
_symmetry.space_group_name_H-M   'P 1'
#
loop_
_entity.id
_entity.type
_entity.pdbx_description
1 polymer ?
#
loop_
_entity_poly.entity_id
_entity_poly.type
_entity_poly.pdbx_seq_one_letter_code
_entity_poly.pdbx_strand_id
1 'polypeptide(L)'
;MDRAHPLPRPRGHLAIDNNKAERSLRPIAVGRKNWMFYGSDRGGHTAAVLSSLVATCKMHRIDPFAYLRDVLARISDLSFSTAHADLC
;
A
#
# COMPACT_ATOMS: atom_id res chain seq x y z
N MET A 1 26.22 10.17 -23.15
CA MET A 1 27.14 10.17 -21.99
C MET A 1 26.87 8.93 -21.12
N ASP A 2 27.21 7.76 -21.68
CA ASP A 2 28.04 6.68 -21.11
C ASP A 2 28.14 6.56 -19.56
N ARG A 3 27.93 5.41 -18.88
CA ARG A 3 27.93 4.00 -19.31
C ARG A 3 27.12 3.11 -18.34
N ALA A 4 26.28 2.22 -18.85
CA ALA A 4 25.84 1.05 -18.08
C ALA A 4 26.91 -0.04 -18.24
N HIS A 5 27.83 -0.14 -17.28
CA HIS A 5 28.76 -1.26 -17.16
C HIS A 5 28.01 -2.46 -16.56
N PRO A 6 27.99 -3.65 -17.20
CA PRO A 6 27.30 -4.80 -16.65
C PRO A 6 28.21 -5.46 -15.61
N LEU A 7 27.98 -5.15 -14.33
CA LEU A 7 28.63 -5.89 -13.24
C LEU A 7 28.01 -7.30 -13.12
N PRO A 8 28.84 -8.33 -12.86
CA PRO A 8 28.37 -9.69 -12.67
C PRO A 8 27.50 -9.75 -11.41
N ARG A 9 26.23 -10.14 -11.56
CA ARG A 9 25.29 -10.17 -10.42
C ARG A 9 25.37 -11.52 -9.70
N PRO A 10 25.89 -11.60 -8.46
CA PRO A 10 25.55 -12.71 -7.59
C PRO A 10 24.06 -12.64 -7.29
N ARG A 11 23.42 -13.81 -7.10
CA ARG A 11 21.96 -13.95 -6.95
C ARG A 11 21.41 -13.01 -5.87
N GLY A 12 20.89 -11.87 -6.30
CA GLY A 12 20.33 -10.80 -5.48
C GLY A 12 19.47 -9.90 -6.36
N HIS A 13 18.18 -10.18 -6.41
CA HIS A 13 17.20 -9.52 -7.29
C HIS A 13 16.71 -8.17 -6.73
N LEU A 14 17.51 -7.46 -5.95
CA LEU A 14 17.12 -6.17 -5.38
C LEU A 14 17.77 -5.03 -6.18
N ALA A 15 16.95 -4.09 -6.63
CA ALA A 15 17.45 -2.84 -7.20
C ALA A 15 18.27 -2.12 -6.13
N ILE A 16 19.42 -1.56 -6.53
CA ILE A 16 20.27 -0.75 -5.64
C ILE A 16 19.60 0.59 -5.29
N ASP A 17 18.62 0.99 -6.09
CA ASP A 17 17.89 2.25 -5.94
C ASP A 17 16.46 2.05 -5.41
N ASN A 18 15.99 3.02 -4.63
CA ASN A 18 14.64 3.05 -4.07
C ASN A 18 13.66 3.86 -4.92
N ASN A 19 13.99 4.15 -6.18
CA ASN A 19 13.19 5.04 -7.04
C ASN A 19 11.74 4.60 -7.15
N LYS A 20 11.49 3.28 -7.11
CA LYS A 20 10.14 2.71 -7.17
C LYS A 20 9.31 3.10 -5.94
N ALA A 21 9.87 3.02 -4.73
CA ALA A 21 9.15 3.41 -3.53
C ALA A 21 9.00 4.93 -3.45
N GLU A 22 10.06 5.69 -3.76
CA GLU A 22 10.00 7.16 -3.77
C GLU A 22 8.91 7.68 -4.72
N ARG A 23 8.79 7.10 -5.92
CA ARG A 23 7.70 7.42 -6.86
C ARG A 23 6.33 7.07 -6.31
N SER A 24 6.20 5.96 -5.57
CA SER A 24 4.93 5.59 -4.93
C SER A 24 4.53 6.52 -3.77
N LEU A 25 5.51 7.20 -3.14
CA LEU A 25 5.31 8.18 -2.07
C LEU A 25 5.02 9.60 -2.58
N ARG A 26 5.35 9.94 -3.84
CA ARG A 26 5.07 11.29 -4.40
C ARG A 26 3.61 11.74 -4.25
N PRO A 27 2.58 10.92 -4.51
CA PRO A 27 1.19 11.31 -4.33
C PRO A 27 0.84 11.67 -2.88
N ILE A 28 1.48 11.00 -1.89
CA ILE A 28 1.32 11.28 -0.46
C ILE A 28 1.94 12.64 -0.14
N ALA A 29 3.16 12.90 -0.64
CA ALA A 29 3.87 14.16 -0.44
C ALA A 29 3.15 15.36 -1.07
N VAL A 30 2.43 15.17 -2.18
CA VAL A 30 1.57 16.18 -2.80
C VAL A 30 0.25 16.32 -2.05
N GLY A 31 -0.35 15.20 -1.65
CA GLY A 31 -1.64 15.13 -0.95
C GLY A 31 -1.63 15.69 0.47
N ARG A 32 -0.47 15.76 1.15
CA ARG A 32 -0.36 16.27 2.54
C ARG A 32 -0.95 17.66 2.75
N LYS A 33 -0.96 18.52 1.72
CA LYS A 33 -1.53 19.87 1.79
C LYS A 33 -3.07 19.86 1.71
N ASN A 34 -3.65 18.76 1.21
CA ASN A 34 -5.09 18.59 0.97
C ASN A 34 -5.76 17.62 1.96
N TRP A 35 -4.97 16.92 2.79
CA TRP A 35 -5.47 15.93 3.73
C TRP A 35 -5.67 16.57 5.12
N MET A 36 -6.83 17.19 5.31
CA MET A 36 -7.21 17.91 6.54
C MET A 36 -7.20 17.03 7.81
N PHE A 37 -7.19 15.70 7.67
CA PHE A 37 -7.24 14.72 8.78
C PHE A 37 -5.89 14.07 9.13
N TYR A 38 -4.79 14.50 8.49
CA TYR A 38 -3.42 14.10 8.85
C TYR A 38 -2.86 14.84 10.09
N GLY A 39 -3.71 15.52 10.85
CA GLY A 39 -3.30 16.29 12.05
C GLY A 39 -3.22 15.48 13.35
N SER A 40 -3.58 14.20 13.33
CA SER A 40 -3.48 13.28 14.48
C SER A 40 -2.60 12.08 14.11
N ASP A 41 -1.77 11.60 15.04
CA ASP A 41 -0.93 10.41 14.86
C ASP A 41 -1.74 9.18 14.40
N ARG A 42 -2.96 9.01 14.93
CA ARG A 42 -3.87 7.92 14.52
C ARG A 42 -4.33 8.08 13.07
N GLY A 43 -4.61 9.31 12.63
CA GLY A 43 -4.98 9.61 11.26
C GLY A 43 -3.82 9.37 10.29
N GLY A 44 -2.61 9.81 10.67
CA GLY A 44 -1.38 9.58 9.92
C GLY A 44 -1.05 8.10 9.77
N HIS A 45 -1.15 7.33 10.86
CA HIS A 45 -0.94 5.88 10.84
C HIS A 45 -1.95 5.17 9.92
N THR A 46 -3.24 5.48 10.07
CA THR A 46 -4.30 4.88 9.25
C THR A 46 -4.06 5.12 7.76
N ALA A 47 -3.69 6.35 7.40
CA ALA A 47 -3.46 6.68 6.01
C ALA A 47 -2.12 6.14 5.46
N ALA A 48 -1.10 5.92 6.31
CA ALA A 48 0.09 5.17 5.94
C ALA A 48 -0.25 3.71 5.58
N VAL A 49 -1.13 3.06 6.37
CA VAL A 49 -1.61 1.70 6.09
C VAL A 49 -2.37 1.65 4.75
N LEU A 50 -3.36 2.53 4.56
CA LEU A 50 -4.16 2.57 3.33
C LEU A 50 -3.31 2.87 2.09
N SER A 51 -2.37 3.82 2.19
CA SER A 51 -1.50 4.17 1.07
C SER A 51 -0.55 3.02 0.71
N SER A 52 -0.07 2.27 1.70
CA SER A 52 0.75 1.08 1.48
C SER A 52 -0.02 -0.02 0.76
N LEU A 53 -1.28 -0.27 1.16
CA LEU A 53 -2.16 -1.23 0.47
C LEU A 53 -2.39 -0.85 -1.00
N VAL A 54 -2.67 0.42 -1.26
CA VAL A 54 -2.87 0.92 -2.63
C VAL A 54 -1.57 0.80 -3.45
N ALA A 55 -0.42 1.10 -2.87
CA ALA A 55 0.88 0.95 -3.53
C ALA A 55 1.16 -0.51 -3.91
N THR A 56 0.84 -1.45 -3.01
CA THR A 56 0.93 -2.89 -3.28
C THR A 56 -0.01 -3.32 -4.40
N CYS A 57 -1.28 -2.90 -4.38
CA CYS A 57 -2.23 -3.19 -5.47
C CYS A 57 -1.69 -2.73 -6.83
N LYS A 58 -1.17 -1.50 -6.90
CA LYS A 58 -0.54 -0.96 -8.11
C LYS A 58 0.68 -1.77 -8.54
N MET A 59 1.49 -2.25 -7.59
CA MET A 59 2.66 -3.10 -7.89
C MET A 59 2.25 -4.43 -8.53
N HIS A 60 1.13 -5.00 -8.08
CA HIS A 60 0.56 -6.25 -8.60
C HIS A 60 -0.38 -6.06 -9.79
N ARG A 61 -0.57 -4.82 -10.29
CA ARG A 61 -1.50 -4.48 -11.38
C ARG A 61 -2.97 -4.83 -11.06
N ILE A 62 -3.33 -4.76 -9.78
CA ILE A 62 -4.70 -4.96 -9.30
C ILE A 62 -5.36 -3.58 -9.17
N ASP A 63 -6.63 -3.47 -9.54
CA ASP A 63 -7.42 -2.26 -9.31
C ASP A 63 -7.59 -2.03 -7.79
N PRO A 64 -7.01 -0.94 -7.23
CA PRO A 64 -7.03 -0.73 -5.79
C PRO A 64 -8.44 -0.53 -5.22
N PHE A 65 -9.36 0.04 -6.00
CA PHE A 65 -10.72 0.30 -5.54
C PHE A 65 -11.52 -1.01 -5.43
N ALA A 66 -11.47 -1.85 -6.47
CA ALA A 66 -12.08 -3.17 -6.46
C ALA A 66 -11.52 -4.03 -5.31
N TYR A 67 -10.21 -4.00 -5.08
CA TYR A 67 -9.57 -4.72 -3.98
C TYR A 67 -10.06 -4.26 -2.60
N LEU A 68 -10.07 -2.94 -2.35
CA LEU A 68 -10.53 -2.40 -1.07
C LEU A 68 -12.01 -2.71 -0.82
N ARG A 69 -12.87 -2.55 -1.84
CA ARG A 69 -14.29 -2.89 -1.74
C ARG A 69 -14.50 -4.35 -1.35
N ASP A 70 -13.77 -5.25 -2.01
CA ASP A 70 -13.85 -6.69 -1.81
C ASP A 70 -13.34 -7.13 -0.43
N VAL A 71 -12.22 -6.56 0.03
CA VAL A 71 -11.69 -6.80 1.38
C VAL A 71 -12.64 -6.29 2.46
N LEU A 72 -13.16 -5.06 2.32
CA LEU A 72 -14.08 -4.49 3.31
C LEU A 72 -15.40 -5.26 3.38
N ALA A 73 -15.93 -5.71 2.25
CA ALA A 73 -17.13 -6.57 2.20
C ALA A 73 -16.91 -7.92 2.92
N ARG A 74 -15.74 -8.56 2.72
CA ARG A 74 -15.40 -9.79 3.43
C ARG A 74 -15.24 -9.59 4.94
N ILE A 75 -14.65 -8.48 5.37
CA ILE A 75 -14.49 -8.17 6.79
C ILE A 75 -15.86 -8.01 7.45
N SER A 76 -16.81 -7.33 6.79
CA SER A 76 -18.18 -7.26 7.31
C SER A 76 -18.80 -8.65 7.43
N ASP A 77 -18.68 -9.51 6.43
CA ASP A 77 -19.26 -10.86 6.46
C ASP A 77 -18.64 -11.75 7.55
N LEU A 78 -17.32 -11.68 7.74
CA LEU A 78 -16.60 -12.38 8.81
C LEU A 78 -17.06 -11.94 10.19
N SER A 79 -17.31 -10.65 10.39
CA SER A 79 -17.79 -10.13 11.68
C SER A 79 -19.17 -10.67 12.08
N PHE A 80 -20.05 -10.91 11.10
CA PHE A 80 -21.35 -11.55 11.34
C PHE A 80 -21.23 -13.06 11.57
N SER A 81 -20.29 -13.73 10.89
CA SER A 81 -20.10 -15.17 11.04
C SER A 81 -19.47 -15.56 12.39
N THR A 82 -18.49 -14.82 12.89
CA THR A 82 -17.87 -15.12 14.20
C THR A 82 -18.85 -14.85 15.35
N ALA A 83 -19.67 -13.80 15.25
CA ALA A 83 -20.71 -13.52 16.26
C ALA A 83 -21.78 -14.62 16.36
N HIS A 84 -22.02 -15.38 15.28
CA HIS A 84 -22.89 -16.56 15.30
C HIS A 84 -22.20 -17.85 15.77
N ALA A 85 -20.87 -17.95 15.59
CA ALA A 85 -20.10 -19.13 16.00
C ALA A 85 -19.79 -19.16 17.51
N ASP A 86 -19.76 -18.00 18.18
CA ASP A 86 -19.54 -17.89 19.63
C ASP A 86 -20.82 -18.04 20.47
N LEU A 87 -21.97 -18.38 19.84
CA LEU A 87 -23.28 -18.54 20.51
C LEU A 87 -23.80 -20.00 20.51
N CYS A 88 -22.94 -21.00 20.26
CA CYS A 88 -23.23 -22.43 20.42
C CYS A 88 -22.22 -23.09 21.36
#